data_AF-A0A923XWS7-F1
#
_entry.id   AF-A0A923XWS7-F1
#
_cell.length_a   1.000
_cell.length_b   1.000
_cell.length_c   1.000
_cell.angle_alpha   90.00
_cell.angle_beta   90.00
_cell.angle_gamma   90.00
#
_symmetry.space_group_name_H-M   'P 1'
#
loop_
_entity.id
_entity.type
_entity.pdbx_description
1 polymer ?
#
loop_
_entity_poly.entity_id
_entity_poly.type
_entity_poly.pdbx_seq_one_letter_code
_entity_poly.pdbx_strand_id
1 'polypeptide(L)' 'MNIEQINSLSDEEAKSEFIRCCGSEAWADKMLGGRPYMGEDELLHFAEKKWFHLSEKDWLEAFKHHPKIGDINSL' A
#
# COMPACT_ATOMS: atom_id res chain seq x y z
N MET A 1 -7.80 11.10 -0.74
CA MET A 1 -7.51 10.83 -2.16
C MET A 1 -8.58 9.89 -2.69
N ASN A 2 -9.04 10.07 -3.93
CA ASN A 2 -10.03 9.20 -4.57
C ASN A 2 -9.38 8.34 -5.67
N ILE A 3 -10.19 7.51 -6.32
CA ILE A 3 -9.71 6.56 -7.32
C ILE A 3 -9.29 7.22 -8.64
N GLU A 4 -9.95 8.30 -9.06
CA GLU A 4 -9.49 9.02 -10.26
C GLU A 4 -8.11 9.64 -10.01
N GLN A 5 -7.90 10.20 -8.82
CA GLN A 5 -6.62 10.76 -8.41
C GLN A 5 -5.52 9.70 -8.42
N ILE A 6 -5.69 8.57 -7.71
CA ILE A 6 -4.67 7.52 -7.66
C ILE A 6 -4.34 6.98 -9.06
N ASN A 7 -5.33 6.89 -9.95
CA ASN A 7 -5.13 6.44 -11.34
C ASN A 7 -4.38 7.47 -12.20
N SER A 8 -4.47 8.76 -11.87
CA SER A 8 -3.84 9.85 -12.65
C SER A 8 -2.41 10.22 -12.25
N LEU A 9 -1.97 9.82 -11.05
CA LEU A 9 -0.62 10.13 -10.53
C LEU A 9 0.50 9.55 -11.40
N SER A 10 1.71 10.09 -11.29
CA SER A 10 2.89 9.37 -11.81
C SER A 10 3.08 8.04 -11.07
N ASP A 11 3.91 7.15 -11.63
CA ASP A 11 4.21 5.88 -10.98
C ASP A 11 4.92 6.07 -9.63
N GLU A 12 5.82 7.05 -9.55
CA GLU A 12 6.52 7.43 -8.33
C GLU A 12 5.57 8.00 -7.27
N GLU A 13 4.67 8.89 -7.68
CA GLU A 13 3.68 9.50 -6.79
C GLU A 13 2.70 8.45 -6.25
N ALA A 14 2.12 7.61 -7.13
CA ALA A 14 1.20 6.56 -6.71
C ALA A 14 1.88 5.52 -5.81
N LYS A 15 3.12 5.14 -6.12
CA LYS A 15 3.89 4.24 -5.25
C LYS A 15 4.11 4.86 -3.87
N SER A 16 4.47 6.14 -3.79
CA SER A 16 4.62 6.85 -2.51
C SER A 16 3.32 6.85 -1.69
N GLU A 17 2.18 7.02 -2.35
CA GLU A 17 0.88 6.93 -1.69
C GLU A 17 0.57 5.53 -1.17
N PHE A 18 0.88 4.48 -1.94
CA PHE A 18 0.74 3.09 -1.46
C PHE A 18 1.67 2.78 -0.29
N ILE A 19 2.92 3.26 -0.31
CA ILE A 19 3.87 3.10 0.81
C ILE A 19 3.36 3.79 2.08
N ARG A 20 2.75 4.97 1.95
CA ARG A 20 2.12 5.68 3.09
C ARG A 20 0.97 4.89 3.71
N CYS A 21 0.27 4.06 2.93
CA CYS A 21 -0.79 3.19 3.42
C CYS A 21 -0.24 1.90 4.04
N CYS A 22 0.75 1.28 3.40
CA CYS A 22 1.38 0.04 3.86
C CYS A 22 2.88 0.12 3.58
N GLY A 23 3.70 0.04 4.62
CA GLY A 23 5.16 0.18 4.52
C GLY A 23 5.88 -1.00 3.85
N SER A 24 5.20 -1.86 3.10
CA SER A 24 5.84 -2.91 2.30
C SER A 24 6.09 -2.43 0.87
N GLU A 25 7.35 -2.41 0.47
CA GLU A 25 7.76 -2.05 -0.91
C GLU A 25 7.18 -3.02 -1.93
N ALA A 26 7.24 -4.32 -1.61
CA ALA A 26 6.70 -5.37 -2.47
C ALA A 26 5.17 -5.26 -2.64
N TRP A 27 4.44 -4.81 -1.62
CA TRP A 27 3.01 -4.56 -1.73
C TRP A 27 2.73 -3.33 -2.59
N ALA A 28 3.42 -2.22 -2.34
CA ALA A 28 3.24 -0.99 -3.09
C ALA A 28 3.56 -1.16 -4.59
N ASP A 29 4.60 -1.92 -4.95
CA ASP A 29 4.91 -2.26 -6.34
C ASP A 29 3.79 -3.07 -7.00
N LYS A 30 3.21 -4.03 -6.26
CA LYS A 30 2.07 -4.81 -6.77
C LYS A 30 0.84 -3.95 -6.97
N MET A 31 0.58 -3.02 -6.04
CA MET A 31 -0.52 -2.05 -6.13
C MET A 31 -0.33 -1.06 -7.28
N LEU A 32 0.91 -0.60 -7.51
CA LEU A 32 1.23 0.23 -8.65
C LEU A 32 0.89 -0.50 -9.96
N GLY A 33 1.32 -1.75 -10.10
CA GLY A 33 1.04 -2.60 -11.26
C GLY A 33 -0.42 -3.04 -11.42
N GLY A 34 -1.32 -2.71 -10.47
CA GLY A 34 -2.75 -2.96 -10.56
C GLY A 34 -3.54 -1.81 -11.19
N ARG A 35 -2.93 -0.63 -11.36
CA ARG A 35 -3.58 0.54 -11.95
C ARG A 35 -3.80 0.34 -13.46
N PRO A 36 -4.87 0.92 -14.05
CA PRO A 36 -5.91 1.70 -13.37
C PRO A 36 -6.96 0.80 -12.68
N TYR A 37 -7.50 1.28 -11.57
CA TYR A 37 -8.62 0.64 -10.87
C TYR A 37 -9.96 1.23 -11.33
N MET A 38 -10.96 0.40 -11.55
CA MET A 38 -12.29 0.80 -12.01
C MET A 38 -13.19 1.34 -10.89
N GLY A 39 -12.91 0.98 -9.63
CA GLY A 39 -13.72 1.34 -8.48
C GLY A 39 -13.03 1.00 -7.16
N GLU A 40 -13.52 1.59 -6.07
CA GLU A 40 -12.97 1.38 -4.73
C GLU A 40 -12.98 -0.10 -4.34
N ASP A 41 -14.07 -0.81 -4.66
CA ASP A 41 -14.19 -2.25 -4.41
C ASP A 41 -13.09 -3.06 -5.11
N GLU A 42 -12.74 -2.72 -6.34
CA GLU A 42 -11.67 -3.41 -7.07
C GLU A 42 -10.31 -3.11 -6.44
N LEU A 43 -10.05 -1.85 -6.08
CA LEU A 43 -8.82 -1.45 -5.40
C LEU A 43 -8.65 -2.19 -4.07
N LEU A 44 -9.69 -2.25 -3.25
CA LEU A 44 -9.66 -2.93 -1.95
C LEU A 44 -9.50 -4.45 -2.11
N HIS A 45 -10.24 -5.07 -3.04
CA HIS A 45 -10.11 -6.51 -3.30
C HIS A 45 -8.72 -6.87 -3.84
N PHE A 46 -8.17 -6.04 -4.73
CA PHE A 46 -6.83 -6.23 -5.24
C PHE A 46 -5.79 -6.04 -4.13
N ALA A 47 -5.92 -5.01 -3.29
CA ALA A 47 -5.07 -4.77 -2.12
C ALA A 47 -4.99 -5.96 -1.18
N GLU A 48 -6.16 -6.49 -0.78
CA GLU A 48 -6.26 -7.67 0.07
C GLU A 48 -5.59 -8.88 -0.58
N LYS A 49 -5.93 -9.14 -1.85
CA LYS A 49 -5.32 -10.24 -2.60
C LYS A 49 -3.81 -10.11 -2.64
N LYS A 50 -3.25 -8.93 -2.89
CA LYS A 50 -1.79 -8.75 -2.94
C LYS A 50 -1.14 -8.93 -1.58
N TRP A 51 -1.78 -8.45 -0.51
CA TRP A 51 -1.31 -8.63 0.86
C TRP A 51 -1.10 -10.10 1.21
N PHE A 52 -2.05 -10.98 0.85
CA PHE A 52 -1.94 -12.42 1.13
C PHE A 52 -0.96 -13.18 0.23
N HIS A 53 -0.44 -12.56 -0.84
CA HIS A 53 0.62 -13.15 -1.69
C HIS A 53 2.02 -12.70 -1.31
N LEU A 54 2.16 -11.87 -0.26
CA LEU A 54 3.45 -11.41 0.21
C LEU A 54 4.20 -12.51 0.97
N SER A 55 5.52 -12.37 1.03
CA SER A 55 6.34 -13.21 1.89
C SER A 55 6.32 -12.70 3.33
N GLU A 56 6.76 -13.53 4.27
CA GLU A 56 6.94 -13.14 5.67
C GLU A 56 7.86 -11.90 5.80
N LYS A 57 8.93 -11.83 4.99
CA LYS A 57 9.85 -10.69 4.99
C LYS A 57 9.13 -9.39 4.65
N ASP A 58 8.24 -9.41 3.67
CA ASP A 58 7.50 -8.24 3.21
C ASP A 58 6.47 -7.80 4.27
N TRP A 59 5.83 -8.74 4.97
CA TRP A 59 4.98 -8.43 6.12
C TRP A 59 5.76 -7.81 7.27
N LEU A 60 6.93 -8.34 7.60
CA LEU A 60 7.79 -7.79 8.64
C LEU A 60 8.30 -6.38 8.31
N GLU A 61 8.54 -6.09 7.03
CA GLU A 61 8.85 -4.73 6.57
C GLU A 61 7.68 -3.78 6.81
N ALA A 62 6.45 -4.16 6.43
CA ALA A 62 5.27 -3.35 6.69
C ALA A 62 5.11 -3.03 8.19
N PHE A 63 5.28 -4.04 9.06
CA PHE A 63 5.12 -3.85 10.50
C PHE A 63 6.20 -2.95 11.14
N LYS A 64 7.41 -2.89 10.57
CA LYS A 64 8.47 -1.97 11.05
C LYS A 64 8.14 -0.50 10.83
N HIS A 65 7.28 -0.20 9.87
CA HIS A 65 6.84 1.17 9.58
C HIS A 65 5.75 1.65 10.56
N HIS A 66 5.25 0.77 11.43
CA HIS A 66 4.19 1.11 12.38
C HIS A 66 4.79 1.45 13.75
N PRO A 67 4.32 2.54 14.39
CA PRO A 67 4.61 2.83 15.79
C PRO A 67 4.29 1.63 16.67
N LYS A 68 5.15 1.34 17.64
CA LYS A 68 4.85 0.31 18.64
C LYS A 68 3.68 0.80 19.50
N ILE A 69 2.73 -0.09 19.78
CA ILE A 69 1.62 0.22 20.68
C ILE A 69 2.20 0.64 22.04
N GLY A 70 1.86 1.85 22.49
CA GLY A 70 2.35 2.45 23.74
C GLY A 70 3.60 3.34 23.59
N ASP A 71 4.17 3.46 22.40
CA ASP A 71 5.27 4.40 22.13
C ASP A 71 4.72 5.76 21.67
N ILE A 72 4.34 6.58 22.66
CA ILE A 72 3.72 7.90 22.49
C ILE A 72 4.64 8.87 21.72
N ASN A 73 5.94 8.62 21.68
CA ASN A 73 6.92 9.47 20.98
C ASN A 73 7.00 9.20 19.48
N SER A 74 6.34 8.15 19.00
CA SER A 74 6.38 7.71 17.60
C SER A 74 5.07 7.99 16.83
N LEU A 75 4.14 8.76 17.44
CA LEU A 75 2.87 9.21 16.86
C LEU A 75 3.03 10.42 15.93
#